data_AF-A0A1V9ZBH4-F1
#
_entry.id   AF-A0A1V9ZBH4-F1
#
_cell.length_a   1.000
_cell.length_b   1.000
_cell.length_c   1.000
_cell.angle_alpha   90.00
_cell.angle_beta   90.00
_cell.angle_gamma   90.00
#
_symmetry.space_group_name_H-M   'P 1'
#
loop_
_entity.id
_entity.type
_entity.pdbx_description
1 polymer ?
#
loop_
_entity_poly.entity_id
_entity_poly.type
_entity_poly.pdbx_seq_one_letter_code
_entity_poly.pdbx_strand_id
1 'polypeptide(L)'
;MLSRTGGQWLGRVISSHRLCNRLLHSTQLVLSVQEESSCISGSFTSDDEKFDYAQQLIATHHDAHQASQIIKCFATPPTIQRAMALVALMHENDIPLSNTSTTSKFTKVYFRAHVHDIPSAFTWYFNHHQALLSSSQVFPLENTLIHLVTQGFPNAAVQILFLSIDSLGSQVPTQAIDALVRELIRFEQFNSILSMHTSKHKQVLLENEYFVVAVMESFVQLSKYQEAIAFHHTLEKIPSRKRYNDLYVLATKKYQKRTLGKQ
;
A
#
# COMPACT_ATOMS: atom_id res chain seq x y z
N MET A 1 23.69 -38.75 13.89
CA MET A 1 23.13 -39.09 12.56
C MET A 1 21.87 -38.26 12.38
N LEU A 2 21.88 -37.00 11.94
CA LEU A 2 22.14 -36.45 10.59
C LEU A 2 21.41 -37.16 9.45
N SER A 3 20.26 -36.60 9.04
CA SER A 3 19.85 -36.33 7.64
C SER A 3 18.47 -35.62 7.65
N ARG A 4 18.35 -34.32 7.36
CA ARG A 4 18.26 -33.66 6.03
C ARG A 4 17.10 -34.13 5.13
N THR A 5 16.01 -33.37 5.16
CA THR A 5 15.09 -33.04 4.04
C THR A 5 14.59 -31.62 4.33
N GLY A 6 15.14 -30.55 3.75
CA GLY A 6 14.92 -30.13 2.35
C GLY A 6 13.46 -29.67 2.22
N GLY A 7 13.09 -28.39 2.36
CA GLY A 7 13.55 -27.29 1.51
C GLY A 7 12.77 -27.28 0.19
N GLN A 8 11.44 -27.02 0.22
CA GLN A 8 10.63 -26.99 -1.02
C GLN A 8 9.26 -26.26 -0.94
N TRP A 9 9.11 -25.22 -0.11
CA TRP A 9 7.84 -24.45 -0.02
C TRP A 9 7.87 -23.01 -0.57
N LEU A 10 8.94 -22.60 -1.25
CA LEU A 10 9.05 -21.26 -1.85
C LEU A 10 9.04 -21.25 -3.40
N GLY A 11 8.72 -22.38 -4.04
CA GLY A 11 8.91 -22.57 -5.49
C GLY A 11 7.71 -22.33 -6.40
N ARG A 12 6.55 -21.86 -5.92
CA ARG A 12 5.30 -21.87 -6.74
C ARG A 12 4.58 -20.54 -6.96
N VAL A 13 5.22 -19.40 -6.67
CA VAL A 13 4.62 -18.06 -6.92
C VAL A 13 5.03 -17.47 -8.30
N ILE A 14 5.92 -18.14 -9.05
CA ILE A 14 6.51 -17.57 -10.28
C ILE A 14 5.62 -17.73 -11.54
N SER A 15 4.49 -18.45 -11.49
CA SER A 15 3.67 -18.69 -12.69
C SER A 15 2.48 -17.74 -12.92
N SER A 16 2.32 -16.67 -12.12
CA SER A 16 1.13 -15.80 -12.17
C SER A 16 1.21 -14.62 -13.15
N HIS A 17 2.17 -14.61 -14.08
CA HIS A 17 2.40 -13.49 -15.01
C HIS A 17 1.20 -13.08 -15.87
N ARG A 18 0.21 -13.97 -16.07
CA ARG A 18 -0.97 -13.68 -16.90
C ARG A 18 -2.11 -12.97 -16.17
N LEU A 19 -2.10 -12.94 -14.83
CA LEU A 19 -3.18 -12.31 -14.05
C LEU A 19 -2.92 -10.82 -13.77
N CYS A 20 -1.66 -10.39 -13.72
CA CYS A 20 -1.30 -8.98 -13.48
C CYS A 20 -1.72 -7.99 -14.58
N ASN A 21 -1.82 -8.44 -15.84
CA ASN A 21 -2.05 -7.53 -16.98
C ASN A 21 -3.48 -6.97 -17.06
N ARG A 22 -4.45 -7.49 -16.30
CA ARG A 22 -5.84 -7.02 -16.34
C ARG A 22 -6.19 -5.91 -15.35
N LEU A 23 -5.28 -5.58 -14.42
CA LEU A 23 -5.56 -4.65 -13.32
C LEU A 23 -5.23 -3.17 -13.64
N LEU A 24 -4.70 -2.87 -14.83
CA LEU A 24 -3.96 -1.61 -15.07
C LEU A 24 -4.37 -0.91 -16.36
N HIS A 25 -5.66 -0.79 -16.63
CA HIS A 25 -6.14 0.19 -17.59
C HIS A 25 -6.53 1.49 -16.89
N SER A 26 -5.92 2.55 -17.38
CA SER A 26 -5.97 3.93 -16.90
C SER A 26 -7.36 4.55 -17.03
N THR A 27 -7.88 5.05 -15.93
CA THR A 27 -8.59 6.34 -15.89
C THR A 27 -8.47 6.90 -14.47
N GLN A 28 -7.92 8.11 -14.35
CA GLN A 28 -7.93 8.88 -13.11
C GLN A 28 -9.37 9.08 -12.66
N LEU A 29 -9.78 8.38 -11.60
CA LEU A 29 -10.91 8.81 -10.78
C LEU A 29 -10.31 9.42 -9.52
N VAL A 30 -10.38 10.75 -9.45
CA VAL A 30 -10.23 11.49 -8.19
C VAL A 30 -11.33 10.97 -7.27
N LEU A 31 -10.96 10.14 -6.30
CA LEU A 31 -11.86 9.65 -5.26
C LEU A 31 -12.10 10.79 -4.26
N SER A 32 -13.01 11.70 -4.58
CA SER A 32 -13.67 12.52 -3.56
C SER A 32 -14.46 11.58 -2.66
N VAL A 33 -13.95 11.32 -1.45
CA VAL A 33 -14.68 10.57 -0.42
C VAL A 33 -15.75 11.50 0.14
N GLN A 34 -16.93 11.50 -0.47
CA GLN A 34 -18.14 11.87 0.23
C GLN A 34 -18.49 10.66 1.11
N GLU A 35 -18.23 10.74 2.41
CA GLU A 35 -18.64 9.72 3.38
C GLU A 35 -20.17 9.75 3.52
N GLU A 36 -20.88 9.17 2.56
CA GLU A 36 -22.29 8.83 2.77
C GLU A 36 -22.36 7.61 3.69
N SER A 37 -22.80 7.90 4.91
CA SER A 37 -22.85 7.02 6.08
C SER A 37 -24.14 6.21 6.19
N SER A 38 -24.82 5.89 5.09
CA SER A 38 -25.98 4.98 5.15
C SER A 38 -25.53 3.53 4.98
N CYS A 39 -25.16 2.89 6.10
CA CYS A 39 -25.31 1.45 6.22
C CYS A 39 -26.80 1.11 6.03
N ILE A 40 -27.12 0.04 5.29
CA ILE A 40 -28.51 -0.39 5.08
C ILE A 40 -29.24 -0.42 6.43
N SER A 41 -30.27 0.41 6.55
CA SER A 41 -31.24 0.43 7.64
C SER A 41 -32.24 -0.71 7.44
N GLY A 42 -31.74 -1.95 7.43
CA GLY A 42 -32.57 -3.13 7.53
C GLY A 42 -32.93 -3.34 9.00
N SER A 43 -34.11 -3.90 9.27
CA SER A 43 -34.58 -4.26 10.60
C SER A 43 -33.85 -5.50 11.15
N PHE A 44 -32.51 -5.48 11.14
CA PHE A 44 -31.70 -6.53 11.76
C PHE A 44 -31.61 -6.26 13.26
N THR A 45 -31.91 -7.27 14.07
CA THR A 45 -31.84 -7.16 15.52
C THR A 45 -30.46 -7.58 16.06
N SER A 46 -29.66 -8.27 15.24
CA SER A 46 -28.27 -8.65 15.56
C SER A 46 -27.31 -8.65 14.36
N ASP A 47 -26.00 -8.61 14.63
CA ASP A 47 -24.95 -8.75 13.62
C ASP A 47 -24.90 -10.18 13.03
N ASP A 48 -25.39 -11.19 13.75
CA ASP A 48 -25.47 -12.58 13.27
C ASP A 48 -26.57 -12.72 12.21
N GLU A 49 -27.76 -12.17 12.47
CA GLU A 49 -28.84 -12.10 11.47
C GLU A 49 -28.40 -11.38 10.20
N LYS A 50 -27.66 -10.28 10.36
CA LYS A 50 -27.13 -9.51 9.24
C LYS A 50 -26.08 -10.28 8.44
N PHE A 51 -25.26 -11.08 9.11
CA PHE A 51 -24.26 -11.92 8.46
C PHE A 51 -24.92 -13.08 7.70
N ASP A 52 -25.85 -13.79 8.32
CA ASP A 52 -26.61 -14.89 7.71
C ASP A 52 -27.40 -14.40 6.49
N TYR A 53 -28.03 -13.22 6.61
CA TYR A 53 -28.72 -12.58 5.50
C TYR A 53 -27.76 -12.27 4.33
N ALA A 54 -26.57 -11.74 4.61
CA ALA A 54 -25.56 -11.50 3.57
C ALA A 54 -25.09 -12.80 2.90
N GLN A 55 -24.91 -13.88 3.66
CA GLN A 55 -24.57 -15.19 3.08
C GLN A 55 -25.66 -15.69 2.13
N GLN A 56 -26.94 -15.54 2.50
CA GLN A 56 -28.07 -15.91 1.64
C GLN A 56 -28.14 -15.04 0.37
N LEU A 57 -27.89 -13.73 0.49
CA LEU A 57 -27.85 -12.83 -0.66
C LEU A 57 -26.77 -13.23 -1.66
N ILE A 58 -25.59 -13.62 -1.18
CA ILE A 58 -24.46 -14.02 -2.02
C ILE A 58 -24.72 -15.39 -2.64
N ALA A 59 -25.10 -16.39 -1.85
CA ALA A 59 -25.23 -17.78 -2.31
C ALA A 59 -26.47 -18.04 -3.18
N THR A 60 -27.57 -17.31 -2.96
CA THR A 60 -28.88 -17.63 -3.55
C THR A 60 -29.37 -16.57 -4.52
N HIS A 61 -29.20 -15.29 -4.16
CA HIS A 61 -29.80 -14.18 -4.90
C HIS A 61 -28.81 -13.42 -5.78
N HIS A 62 -27.51 -13.65 -5.60
CA HIS A 62 -26.42 -12.96 -6.31
C HIS A 62 -26.55 -11.42 -6.26
N ASP A 63 -27.11 -10.87 -5.18
CA ASP A 63 -27.28 -9.41 -5.01
C ASP A 63 -25.97 -8.78 -4.49
N ALA A 64 -25.10 -8.44 -5.43
CA ALA A 64 -23.82 -7.78 -5.16
C ALA A 64 -23.98 -6.43 -4.45
N HIS A 65 -25.07 -5.70 -4.70
CA HIS A 65 -25.24 -4.35 -4.15
C HIS A 65 -25.49 -4.40 -2.64
N GLN A 66 -26.48 -5.19 -2.22
CA GLN A 66 -26.82 -5.31 -0.80
C GLN A 66 -25.71 -6.00 0.00
N ALA A 67 -25.12 -7.06 -0.56
CA ALA A 67 -23.97 -7.73 0.06
C ALA A 67 -22.79 -6.77 0.28
N SER A 68 -22.48 -5.92 -0.71
CA SER A 68 -21.41 -4.92 -0.58
C SER A 68 -21.68 -3.92 0.55
N GLN A 69 -22.92 -3.45 0.70
CA GLN A 69 -23.25 -2.53 1.79
C GLN A 69 -23.12 -3.20 3.16
N ILE A 70 -23.50 -4.48 3.29
CA ILE A 70 -23.31 -5.22 4.55
C ILE A 70 -21.81 -5.41 4.85
N ILE A 71 -21.00 -5.75 3.84
CA ILE A 71 -19.53 -5.82 3.95
C ILE A 71 -18.97 -4.47 4.40
N LYS A 72 -19.45 -3.34 3.86
CA LYS A 72 -19.05 -1.99 4.29
C LYS A 72 -19.33 -1.75 5.77
N CYS A 73 -20.39 -2.33 6.33
CA CYS A 73 -20.71 -2.22 7.75
C CYS A 73 -19.81 -3.11 8.62
N PHE A 74 -19.48 -4.33 8.17
CA PHE A 74 -18.52 -5.22 8.86
C PHE A 74 -17.05 -4.84 8.64
N ALA A 75 -16.75 -3.93 7.71
CA ALA A 75 -15.41 -3.37 7.49
C ALA A 75 -15.01 -2.40 8.62
N THR A 76 -15.03 -2.88 9.86
CA THR A 76 -14.56 -2.20 11.07
C THR A 76 -13.92 -3.24 12.00
N PRO A 77 -12.95 -2.88 12.85
CA PRO A 77 -12.62 -3.71 14.01
C PRO A 77 -13.81 -3.69 14.99
N PRO A 78 -14.25 -4.81 15.58
CA PRO A 78 -13.70 -6.19 15.54
C PRO A 78 -14.30 -7.10 14.45
N THR A 79 -15.25 -6.62 13.65
CA THR A 79 -16.06 -7.44 12.74
C THR A 79 -15.41 -7.72 11.38
N ILE A 80 -14.17 -7.29 11.15
CA ILE A 80 -13.43 -7.49 9.91
C ILE A 80 -13.33 -8.96 9.47
N GLN A 81 -13.29 -9.92 10.41
CA GLN A 81 -13.30 -11.34 10.08
C GLN A 81 -14.59 -11.77 9.38
N ARG A 82 -15.74 -11.20 9.77
CA ARG A 82 -17.02 -11.44 9.09
C ARG A 82 -17.00 -10.85 7.68
N ALA A 83 -16.47 -9.64 7.53
CA ALA A 83 -16.31 -9.04 6.20
C ALA A 83 -15.41 -9.90 5.30
N MET A 84 -14.30 -10.45 5.83
CA MET A 84 -13.42 -11.36 5.09
C MET A 84 -14.14 -12.63 4.64
N ALA A 85 -14.95 -13.24 5.52
CA ALA A 85 -15.72 -14.44 5.18
C ALA A 85 -16.74 -14.17 4.05
N LEU A 86 -17.40 -13.01 4.07
CA LEU A 86 -18.31 -12.62 2.99
C LEU A 86 -17.57 -12.35 1.68
N VAL A 87 -16.38 -11.72 1.73
CA VAL A 87 -15.55 -11.53 0.53
C VAL A 87 -15.08 -12.86 -0.05
N ALA A 88 -14.70 -13.83 0.80
CA ALA A 88 -14.35 -15.17 0.35
C ALA A 88 -15.54 -15.87 -0.32
N LEU A 89 -16.74 -15.77 0.28
CA LEU A 89 -17.95 -16.32 -0.32
C LEU A 89 -18.30 -15.63 -1.65
N MET A 90 -18.13 -14.31 -1.74
CA MET A 90 -18.30 -13.57 -3.00
C MET A 90 -17.30 -14.03 -4.07
N HIS A 91 -16.06 -14.33 -3.68
CA HIS A 91 -15.04 -14.86 -4.59
C HIS A 91 -15.41 -16.25 -5.10
N GLU A 92 -15.88 -17.13 -4.23
CA GLU A 92 -16.32 -18.49 -4.60
C GLU A 92 -17.51 -18.50 -5.57
N ASN A 93 -18.35 -17.45 -5.54
CA ASN A 93 -19.53 -17.31 -6.40
C ASN A 93 -19.30 -16.35 -7.58
N ASP A 94 -18.07 -15.89 -7.82
CA ASP A 94 -17.71 -14.94 -8.89
C ASP A 94 -18.51 -13.61 -8.85
N ILE A 95 -18.88 -13.15 -7.65
CA ILE A 95 -19.63 -11.91 -7.45
C ILE A 95 -18.65 -10.80 -7.04
N PRO A 96 -18.43 -9.75 -7.85
CA PRO A 96 -17.60 -8.62 -7.45
C PRO A 96 -18.36 -7.67 -6.51
N LEU A 97 -17.62 -6.95 -5.66
CA LEU A 97 -18.14 -5.82 -4.92
C LEU A 97 -18.68 -4.75 -5.89
N SER A 98 -19.86 -4.25 -5.58
CA SER A 98 -20.60 -3.32 -6.45
C SER A 98 -20.04 -1.90 -6.42
N ASN A 99 -19.29 -1.51 -5.38
CA ASN A 99 -18.88 -0.13 -5.19
C ASN A 99 -17.46 0.04 -4.61
N THR A 100 -16.76 1.05 -5.12
CA THR A 100 -15.37 1.41 -4.77
C THR A 100 -15.24 1.91 -3.32
N SER A 101 -16.29 2.52 -2.77
CA SER A 101 -16.33 2.98 -1.38
C SER A 101 -16.16 1.82 -0.39
N THR A 102 -16.88 0.71 -0.63
CA THR A 102 -16.79 -0.52 0.17
C THR A 102 -15.41 -1.14 0.04
N THR A 103 -14.91 -1.30 -1.18
CA THR A 103 -13.56 -1.83 -1.41
C THR A 103 -12.50 -0.99 -0.70
N SER A 104 -12.56 0.34 -0.81
CA SER A 104 -11.62 1.25 -0.15
C SER A 104 -11.68 1.12 1.38
N LYS A 105 -12.88 1.11 1.97
CA LYS A 105 -13.06 0.95 3.42
C LYS A 105 -12.56 -0.42 3.91
N PHE A 106 -12.98 -1.50 3.23
CA PHE A 106 -12.54 -2.86 3.52
C PHE A 106 -11.02 -2.97 3.46
N THR A 107 -10.41 -2.50 2.37
CA THR A 107 -8.95 -2.55 2.16
C THR A 107 -8.19 -1.86 3.30
N LYS A 108 -8.60 -0.64 3.67
CA LYS A 108 -7.97 0.12 4.76
C LYS A 108 -8.04 -0.63 6.09
N VAL A 109 -9.23 -1.11 6.47
CA VAL A 109 -9.43 -1.80 7.75
C VAL A 109 -8.76 -3.17 7.76
N TYR A 110 -8.79 -3.89 6.63
CA TYR A 110 -8.15 -5.18 6.45
C TYR A 110 -6.64 -5.12 6.68
N PHE A 111 -5.94 -4.22 5.98
CA PHE A 111 -4.49 -4.09 6.13
C PHE A 111 -4.10 -3.55 7.51
N ARG A 112 -4.92 -2.70 8.12
CA ARG A 112 -4.72 -2.28 9.51
C ARG A 112 -4.80 -3.46 10.49
N ALA A 113 -5.77 -4.36 10.31
CA ALA A 113 -5.93 -5.52 11.17
C ALA A 113 -4.79 -6.56 11.02
N HIS A 114 -4.12 -6.57 9.87
CA HIS A 114 -3.05 -7.53 9.55
C HIS A 114 -1.67 -6.88 9.47
N VAL A 115 -1.45 -5.77 10.20
CA VAL A 115 -0.19 -5.02 10.11
C VAL A 115 1.05 -5.82 10.53
N HIS A 116 0.87 -6.87 11.32
CA HIS A 116 1.93 -7.76 11.77
C HIS A 116 2.33 -8.82 10.72
N ASP A 117 1.48 -9.06 9.71
CA ASP A 117 1.73 -10.04 8.64
C ASP A 117 1.23 -9.52 7.29
N ILE A 118 1.83 -8.43 6.84
CA ILE A 118 1.53 -7.77 5.57
C ILE A 118 1.71 -8.69 4.35
N PRO A 119 2.76 -9.54 4.24
CA PRO A 119 2.91 -10.43 3.10
C PRO A 119 1.75 -11.42 2.95
N SER A 120 1.32 -12.08 4.03
CA SER A 120 0.16 -12.97 3.99
C SER A 120 -1.13 -12.21 3.69
N ALA A 121 -1.30 -11.02 4.29
CA ALA A 121 -2.46 -10.19 4.05
C ALA A 121 -2.57 -9.76 2.58
N PHE A 122 -1.46 -9.34 1.99
CA PHE A 122 -1.39 -8.96 0.58
C PHE A 122 -1.67 -10.17 -0.33
N THR A 123 -1.15 -11.35 0.02
CA THR A 123 -1.40 -12.61 -0.71
C THR A 123 -2.89 -12.97 -0.69
N TRP A 124 -3.52 -12.93 0.49
CA TRP A 124 -4.95 -13.19 0.62
C TRP A 124 -5.76 -12.15 -0.18
N TYR A 125 -5.45 -10.86 -0.04
CA TYR A 125 -6.14 -9.81 -0.78
C TYR A 125 -6.05 -10.04 -2.29
N PHE A 126 -4.87 -10.37 -2.79
CA PHE A 126 -4.65 -10.65 -4.21
C PHE A 126 -5.40 -11.90 -4.66
N ASN A 127 -5.45 -12.97 -3.86
CA ASN A 127 -6.22 -14.16 -4.22
C ASN A 127 -7.72 -13.88 -4.34
N HIS A 128 -8.25 -12.93 -3.55
CA HIS A 128 -9.67 -12.56 -3.56
C HIS A 128 -9.97 -11.30 -4.39
N HIS A 129 -9.03 -10.86 -5.25
CA HIS A 129 -9.16 -9.60 -5.97
C HIS A 129 -10.39 -9.55 -6.87
N GLN A 130 -10.85 -10.68 -7.44
CA GLN A 130 -12.03 -10.73 -8.30
C GLN A 130 -13.33 -10.40 -7.56
N ALA A 131 -13.39 -10.71 -6.27
CA ALA A 131 -14.50 -10.29 -5.41
C ALA A 131 -14.33 -8.83 -4.96
N LEU A 132 -13.09 -8.39 -4.71
CA LEU A 132 -12.82 -7.07 -4.14
C LEU A 132 -12.86 -5.94 -5.17
N LEU A 133 -12.46 -6.23 -6.40
CA LEU A 133 -12.33 -5.30 -7.50
C LEU A 133 -13.24 -5.80 -8.62
N SER A 134 -14.19 -4.97 -9.06
CA SER A 134 -14.85 -5.22 -10.33
C SER A 134 -13.80 -5.24 -11.47
N SER A 135 -14.14 -5.81 -12.62
CA SER A 135 -13.24 -5.87 -13.78
C SER A 135 -12.74 -4.51 -14.28
N SER A 136 -13.36 -3.43 -13.84
CA SER A 136 -13.01 -2.03 -14.14
C SER A 136 -12.32 -1.30 -12.99
N GLN A 137 -12.19 -1.91 -11.81
CA GLN A 137 -11.64 -1.29 -10.61
C GLN A 137 -10.16 -1.63 -10.43
N VAL A 138 -9.38 -0.60 -10.11
CA VAL A 138 -7.94 -0.71 -9.82
C VAL A 138 -7.76 -0.75 -8.30
N PHE A 139 -6.80 -1.57 -7.84
CA PHE A 139 -6.41 -1.59 -6.42
C PHE A 139 -6.04 -0.16 -5.96
N PRO A 140 -6.67 0.39 -4.90
CA PRO A 140 -6.44 1.76 -4.46
C PRO A 140 -5.12 1.88 -3.67
N LEU A 141 -4.00 1.61 -4.35
CA LEU A 141 -2.66 1.53 -3.76
C LEU A 141 -2.30 2.81 -3.01
N GLU A 142 -2.40 3.97 -3.65
CA GLU A 142 -2.13 5.29 -3.06
C GLU A 142 -2.84 5.51 -1.72
N ASN A 143 -4.16 5.33 -1.71
CA ASN A 143 -4.99 5.53 -0.52
C ASN A 143 -4.64 4.54 0.61
N THR A 144 -4.25 3.32 0.25
CA THR A 144 -3.84 2.30 1.20
C THR A 144 -2.49 2.66 1.84
N LEU A 145 -1.52 3.08 1.02
CA LEU A 145 -0.21 3.51 1.49
C LEU A 145 -0.31 4.74 2.41
N ILE A 146 -1.05 5.77 2.00
CA ILE A 146 -1.32 6.96 2.81
C ILE A 146 -1.94 6.54 4.15
N HIS A 147 -2.98 5.71 4.11
CA HIS A 147 -3.68 5.28 5.32
C HIS A 147 -2.71 4.59 6.28
N LEU A 148 -1.91 3.63 5.83
CA LEU A 148 -0.97 2.92 6.68
C LEU A 148 0.06 3.85 7.34
N VAL A 149 0.60 4.82 6.59
CA VAL A 149 1.52 5.80 7.19
C VAL A 149 0.81 6.64 8.25
N THR A 150 -0.39 7.17 7.94
CA THR A 150 -1.15 8.00 8.90
C THR A 150 -1.55 7.25 10.17
N GLN A 151 -1.65 5.92 10.12
CA GLN A 151 -1.95 5.07 11.26
C GLN A 151 -0.69 4.62 12.03
N GLY A 152 0.51 5.11 11.67
CA GLY A 152 1.75 4.76 12.34
C GLY A 152 2.40 3.47 11.84
N PHE A 153 2.05 3.00 10.64
CA PHE A 153 2.57 1.77 10.04
C PHE A 153 3.35 2.03 8.74
N PRO A 154 4.41 2.86 8.77
CA PRO A 154 5.17 3.21 7.57
C PRO A 154 5.91 2.01 6.96
N ASN A 155 6.43 1.11 7.79
CA ASN A 155 7.12 -0.09 7.31
C ASN A 155 6.19 -1.02 6.53
N ALA A 156 4.94 -1.16 6.99
CA ALA A 156 3.91 -1.91 6.29
C ALA A 156 3.59 -1.28 4.92
N ALA A 157 3.45 0.05 4.89
CA ALA A 157 3.22 0.78 3.63
C ALA A 157 4.38 0.55 2.64
N VAL A 158 5.63 0.66 3.10
CA VAL A 158 6.81 0.38 2.27
C VAL A 158 6.81 -1.05 1.73
N GLN A 159 6.48 -2.04 2.56
CA GLN A 159 6.38 -3.44 2.12
C GLN A 159 5.30 -3.64 1.05
N ILE A 160 4.11 -3.05 1.21
CA ILE A 160 3.04 -3.12 0.20
C ILE A 160 3.50 -2.48 -1.12
N LEU A 161 4.21 -1.35 -1.06
CA LEU A 161 4.77 -0.73 -2.26
C LEU A 161 5.73 -1.68 -2.98
N PHE A 162 6.63 -2.35 -2.26
CA PHE A 162 7.58 -3.29 -2.86
C PHE A 162 6.91 -4.50 -3.48
N LEU A 163 5.93 -5.10 -2.78
CA LEU A 163 5.13 -6.19 -3.34
C LEU A 163 4.39 -5.74 -4.61
N SER A 164 3.92 -4.50 -4.63
CA SER A 164 3.30 -3.91 -5.81
C SER A 164 4.31 -3.75 -6.94
N ILE A 165 5.49 -3.18 -6.70
CA ILE A 165 6.55 -3.05 -7.72
C ILE A 165 6.95 -4.42 -8.28
N ASP A 166 7.17 -5.42 -7.43
CA ASP A 166 7.49 -6.79 -7.83
C ASP A 166 6.38 -7.40 -8.72
N SER A 167 5.11 -7.08 -8.43
CA SER A 167 3.95 -7.61 -9.16
C SER A 167 3.67 -6.88 -10.48
N LEU A 168 3.94 -5.58 -10.55
CA LEU A 168 3.67 -4.72 -11.70
C LEU A 168 4.71 -4.86 -12.83
N GLY A 169 5.84 -5.52 -12.56
CA GLY A 169 6.89 -5.78 -13.54
C GLY A 169 7.48 -4.49 -14.10
N SER A 170 7.03 -4.07 -15.29
CA SER A 170 7.56 -2.91 -16.01
C SER A 170 6.88 -1.57 -15.67
N GLN A 171 5.74 -1.58 -14.97
CA GLN A 171 5.02 -0.35 -14.64
C GLN A 171 5.35 0.12 -13.23
N VAL A 172 6.12 1.21 -13.13
CA VAL A 172 6.46 1.84 -11.86
C VAL A 172 5.25 2.64 -11.36
N PRO A 173 4.74 2.41 -10.14
CA PRO A 173 3.57 3.11 -9.62
C PRO A 173 3.95 4.52 -9.12
N THR A 174 4.34 5.41 -10.02
CA THR A 174 4.91 6.74 -9.72
C THR A 174 4.02 7.57 -8.79
N GLN A 175 2.71 7.60 -9.02
CA GLN A 175 1.76 8.35 -8.18
C GLN A 175 1.69 7.79 -6.75
N ALA A 176 1.76 6.47 -6.60
CA ALA A 176 1.82 5.81 -5.29
C ALA A 176 3.13 6.06 -4.55
N ILE A 177 4.25 6.11 -5.28
CA ILE A 177 5.55 6.48 -4.71
C ILE A 177 5.50 7.93 -4.20
N ASP A 178 5.01 8.87 -5.01
CA ASP A 178 4.88 10.29 -4.64
C ASP A 178 4.01 10.47 -3.39
N ALA A 179 2.87 9.80 -3.36
CA ALA A 179 1.94 9.82 -2.23
C ALA A 179 2.58 9.26 -0.95
N LEU A 180 3.21 8.09 -1.03
CA LEU A 180 3.89 7.46 0.11
C LEU A 180 4.99 8.35 0.65
N VAL A 181 5.88 8.83 -0.24
CA VAL A 181 7.04 9.65 0.13
C VAL A 181 6.61 10.94 0.81
N ARG A 182 5.56 11.60 0.31
CA ARG A 182 4.99 12.81 0.92
C ARG A 182 4.55 12.56 2.36
N GLU A 183 3.81 11.48 2.61
CA GLU A 183 3.34 11.17 3.96
C GLU A 183 4.50 10.71 4.87
N LEU A 184 5.47 9.95 4.35
CA LEU A 184 6.66 9.57 5.14
C LEU A 184 7.46 10.81 5.60
N ILE A 185 7.64 11.81 4.73
CA ILE A 185 8.26 13.09 5.13
C ILE A 185 7.41 13.82 6.16
N ARG A 186 6.09 13.93 5.90
CA ARG A 186 5.16 14.65 6.79
C ARG A 186 5.17 14.13 8.22
N PHE A 187 5.26 12.81 8.38
CA PHE A 187 5.33 12.15 9.69
C PHE A 187 6.77 11.85 10.15
N GLU A 188 7.77 12.47 9.54
CA GLU A 188 9.19 12.36 9.90
C GLU A 188 9.73 10.92 9.92
N GLN A 189 9.17 10.04 9.09
CA GLN A 189 9.54 8.64 8.94
C GLN A 189 10.79 8.47 8.05
N PHE A 190 11.84 9.24 8.32
CA PHE A 190 13.06 9.31 7.50
C PHE A 190 13.80 7.98 7.42
N ASN A 191 13.79 7.17 8.47
CA ASN A 191 14.40 5.84 8.45
C ASN A 191 13.72 4.90 7.44
N SER A 192 12.40 5.04 7.24
CA SER A 192 11.64 4.27 6.24
C SER A 192 12.01 4.69 4.82
N ILE A 193 12.24 5.99 4.59
CA ILE A 193 12.73 6.48 3.29
C ILE A 193 14.14 5.95 3.01
N LEU A 194 15.02 5.95 4.01
CA LEU A 194 16.38 5.41 3.86
C LEU A 194 16.37 3.88 3.68
N SER A 195 15.46 3.14 4.30
CA SER A 195 15.31 1.69 4.05
C SER A 195 14.83 1.41 2.63
N MET A 196 14.00 2.30 2.05
CA MET A 196 13.67 2.24 0.63
C MET A 196 14.88 2.44 -0.27
N HIS A 197 15.74 3.39 0.07
CA HIS A 197 16.96 3.68 -0.71
C HIS A 197 17.99 2.53 -0.67
N THR A 198 18.02 1.73 0.39
CA THR A 198 18.91 0.56 0.50
C THR A 198 18.28 -0.74 0.00
N SER A 199 17.04 -0.69 -0.49
CA SER A 199 16.32 -1.87 -0.97
C SER A 199 16.81 -2.37 -2.34
N LYS A 200 16.40 -3.59 -2.72
CA LYS A 200 16.61 -4.12 -4.08
C LYS A 200 15.95 -3.27 -5.17
N HIS A 201 14.96 -2.44 -4.80
CA HIS A 201 14.20 -1.60 -5.73
C HIS A 201 14.81 -0.20 -5.92
N LYS A 202 15.97 0.09 -5.32
CA LYS A 202 16.55 1.45 -5.30
C LYS A 202 16.62 2.10 -6.68
N GLN A 203 16.99 1.37 -7.73
CA GLN A 203 17.17 1.94 -9.06
C GLN A 203 15.85 2.45 -9.63
N VAL A 204 14.81 1.62 -9.55
CA VAL A 204 13.44 1.98 -9.95
C VAL A 204 12.93 3.17 -9.16
N LEU A 205 13.23 3.23 -7.86
CA LEU A 205 12.79 4.35 -7.02
C LEU A 205 13.54 5.65 -7.34
N LEU A 206 14.82 5.59 -7.72
CA LEU A 206 15.63 6.77 -8.05
C LEU A 206 15.24 7.41 -9.39
N GLU A 207 14.48 6.72 -10.25
CA GLU A 207 13.85 7.33 -11.43
C GLU A 207 12.78 8.37 -11.04
N ASN A 208 12.24 8.27 -9.82
CA ASN A 208 11.25 9.21 -9.30
C ASN A 208 11.93 10.40 -8.59
N GLU A 209 11.79 11.60 -9.16
CA GLU A 209 12.40 12.81 -8.59
C GLU A 209 11.94 13.14 -7.16
N TYR A 210 10.67 12.89 -6.79
CA TYR A 210 10.19 13.12 -5.43
C TYR A 210 10.91 12.21 -4.43
N PHE A 211 11.12 10.95 -4.80
CA PHE A 211 11.88 10.01 -3.97
C PHE A 211 13.34 10.47 -3.80
N VAL A 212 14.00 10.94 -4.86
CA VAL A 212 15.38 11.47 -4.76
C VAL A 212 15.46 12.65 -3.81
N VAL A 213 14.51 13.60 -3.87
CA VAL A 213 14.44 14.72 -2.92
C VAL A 213 14.23 14.22 -1.50
N ALA A 214 13.39 13.22 -1.31
CA ALA A 214 13.10 12.65 0.01
C ALA A 214 14.30 11.94 0.65
N VAL A 215 15.12 11.24 -0.14
CA VAL A 215 16.36 10.61 0.34
C VAL A 215 17.34 11.69 0.81
N MET A 216 17.54 12.74 0.01
CA MET A 216 18.37 13.88 0.39
C MET A 216 17.86 14.56 1.67
N GLU A 217 16.55 14.80 1.76
CA GLU A 217 15.91 15.37 2.96
C GLU A 217 16.13 14.47 4.18
N SER A 218 15.95 13.16 4.04
CA SER A 218 16.14 12.19 5.12
C SER A 218 17.57 12.21 5.68
N PHE A 219 18.60 12.26 4.81
CA PHE A 219 19.98 12.40 5.28
C PHE A 219 20.21 13.71 6.02
N VAL A 220 19.71 14.83 5.49
CA VAL A 220 19.88 16.16 6.11
C VAL A 220 19.18 16.24 7.47
N GLN A 221 17.94 15.77 7.57
CA GLN A 221 17.15 15.80 8.81
C GLN A 221 17.77 14.92 9.90
N LEU A 222 18.33 13.77 9.52
CA LEU A 222 19.08 12.90 10.43
C LEU A 222 20.52 13.38 10.69
N SER A 223 20.88 14.58 10.25
CA SER A 223 22.23 15.16 10.41
C SER A 223 23.38 14.33 9.80
N LYS A 224 23.06 13.46 8.84
CA LYS A 224 23.97 12.63 8.04
C LYS A 224 24.46 13.41 6.82
N TYR A 225 25.14 14.54 7.08
CA TYR A 225 25.48 15.50 6.03
C TYR A 225 26.54 14.98 5.06
N GLN A 226 27.46 14.14 5.52
CA GLN A 226 28.47 13.53 4.65
C GLN A 226 27.81 12.59 3.64
N GLU A 227 26.84 11.80 4.10
CA GLU A 227 26.06 10.88 3.29
C GLU A 227 25.15 11.62 2.31
N ALA A 228 24.56 12.76 2.71
CA ALA A 228 23.80 13.64 1.82
C ALA A 228 24.65 14.16 0.64
N ILE A 229 25.89 14.60 0.93
CA ILE A 229 26.83 15.08 -0.09
C ILE A 229 27.28 13.93 -0.99
N ALA A 230 27.63 12.78 -0.41
CA ALA A 230 28.01 11.61 -1.18
C ALA A 230 26.87 11.16 -2.11
N PHE A 231 25.63 11.14 -1.61
CA PHE A 231 24.45 10.80 -2.39
C PHE A 231 24.29 11.71 -3.60
N HIS A 232 24.48 13.03 -3.46
CA HIS A 232 24.46 13.98 -4.57
C HIS A 232 25.41 13.60 -5.71
N HIS A 233 26.64 13.21 -5.37
CA HIS A 233 27.65 12.83 -6.35
C HIS A 233 27.43 11.45 -6.98
N THR A 234 26.58 10.61 -6.38
CA THR A 234 26.22 9.30 -6.96
C THR A 234 25.06 9.34 -7.94
N LEU A 235 24.33 10.46 -8.04
CA LEU A 235 23.19 10.57 -8.95
C LEU A 235 23.66 10.78 -10.38
N GLU A 236 23.17 9.95 -11.30
CA GLU A 236 23.38 10.13 -12.75
C GLU A 236 22.66 11.39 -13.26
N LYS A 237 21.51 11.72 -12.66
CA LYS A 237 20.70 12.89 -12.99
C LYS A 237 20.28 13.63 -11.73
N ILE A 238 20.68 14.89 -11.63
CA ILE A 238 20.31 15.77 -10.51
C ILE A 238 18.86 16.26 -10.72
N PRO A 239 17.97 16.15 -9.71
CA PRO A 239 16.62 16.68 -9.80
C PRO A 239 16.62 18.20 -10.02
N SER A 240 15.76 18.69 -10.93
CA SER A 240 15.61 20.12 -11.20
C SER A 240 14.95 20.92 -10.06
N ARG A 241 14.47 20.23 -9.02
CA ARG A 241 13.68 20.80 -7.92
C ARG A 241 14.54 21.68 -7.02
N LYS A 242 14.11 22.94 -6.85
CA LYS A 242 14.76 23.91 -5.93
C LYS A 242 15.04 23.35 -4.54
N ARG A 243 14.06 22.62 -3.96
CA ARG A 243 14.20 21.99 -2.64
C ARG A 243 15.42 21.07 -2.54
N TYR A 244 15.72 20.32 -3.59
CA TYR A 244 16.88 19.43 -3.62
C TYR A 244 18.19 20.23 -3.51
N ASN A 245 18.33 21.28 -4.33
CA ASN A 245 19.52 22.15 -4.30
C ASN A 245 19.68 22.87 -2.96
N ASP A 246 18.59 23.36 -2.37
CA ASP A 246 18.60 24.00 -1.06
C ASP A 246 19.11 23.04 0.03
N LEU A 247 18.66 21.77 -0.01
CA LEU A 247 19.12 20.73 0.92
C LEU A 247 20.59 20.38 0.74
N TYR A 248 21.07 20.29 -0.51
CA TYR A 248 22.48 20.04 -0.80
C TYR A 248 23.40 21.16 -0.30
N VAL A 249 23.03 22.42 -0.53
CA VAL A 249 23.76 23.59 -0.03
C VAL A 249 23.78 23.58 1.50
N LEU A 250 22.64 23.28 2.14
CA LEU A 250 22.54 23.18 3.59
C LEU A 250 23.46 22.08 4.15
N ALA A 251 23.45 20.89 3.56
CA ALA A 251 24.30 19.77 3.95
C ALA A 251 25.78 20.16 3.90
N THR A 252 26.21 20.76 2.78
CA THR A 252 27.59 21.22 2.56
C THR A 252 28.04 22.22 3.62
N LYS A 253 27.23 23.26 3.87
CA LYS A 253 27.52 24.29 4.87
C LYS A 253 27.61 23.71 6.28
N LYS A 254 26.69 22.81 6.64
CA LYS A 254 26.67 22.17 7.97
C LYS A 254 27.83 21.20 8.17
N TYR A 255 28.21 20.46 7.14
CA TYR A 255 29.36 19.56 7.17
C TYR A 255 30.66 20.34 7.39
N GLN A 256 30.92 21.38 6.57
CA GLN A 256 32.10 22.24 6.71
C GLN A 256 32.22 22.89 8.09
N LYS A 257 31.11 23.40 8.64
CA LYS A 257 31.11 23.97 10.00
C LYS A 257 31.50 22.94 11.06
N ARG A 258 31.05 21.69 10.93
CA ARG A 258 31.36 20.61 11.89
C ARG A 258 32.80 20.13 11.78
N THR A 259 33.40 20.15 10.59
CA THR A 259 34.80 19.75 10.39
C THR A 259 35.78 20.84 10.81
N LEU A 260 35.45 22.12 10.57
CA LEU A 260 36.31 23.25 10.91
C LEU A 260 36.21 23.68 12.40
N GLY A 261 35.06 23.46 13.05
CA GLY A 261 34.88 23.77 14.48
C GLY A 261 35.43 22.73 15.47
N LYS A 262 36.19 21.73 14.98
CA LYS A 262 36.88 20.71 15.79
C LYS A 262 38.40 20.91 15.85
N GLN A 263 38.91 22.03 15.30
CA GLN A 263 40.28 22.51 15.49
C GLN A 263 40.29 23.56 16.59
#